data_AF-A0A6B2LFL9-F1
#
_entry.id   AF-A0A6B2LFL9-F1
#
_cell.length_a   1.000
_cell.length_b   1.000
_cell.length_c   1.000
_cell.angle_alpha   90.00
_cell.angle_beta   90.00
_cell.angle_gamma   90.00
#
_symmetry.space_group_name_H-M   'P 1'
#
loop_
_entity.id
_entity.type
_entity.pdbx_description
1 polymer ?
#
loop_
_entity_poly.entity_id
_entity_poly.type
_entity_poly.pdbx_seq_one_letter_code
_entity_poly.pdbx_strand_id
1 'polypeptide(L)'
;MVKRKWKVGKLHEFYPKDSRLLGLNQNQGQKILVRLRKPHNYNSFYSFQTILGTLLHELCHIACGPHDARFYALLEELKKECEEGMVARAVGARKLGEGMAVGVLLKDPREAARGAALQRHGLGAPSGGHRLGGGENGLHLLASPSQMAADAAERRRREDDLWCPVEQAKQGVVVSAQGGFDEDEVVIIRKRPFEGASERKEERAPKRREVEGWSCHQCTLINDLHSKSCVLCEAPNSTSIV
;
A
#
# COMPACT_ATOMS: atom_id res chain seq x y z
N MET A 1 15.04 4.80 -3.64
CA MET A 1 15.03 6.27 -3.85
C MET A 1 16.42 6.90 -3.87
N VAL A 2 17.23 6.80 -2.80
CA VAL A 2 18.58 7.42 -2.72
C VAL A 2 19.49 7.10 -3.92
N LYS A 3 19.59 5.81 -4.30
CA LYS A 3 20.39 5.34 -5.46
C LYS A 3 20.08 6.10 -6.76
N ARG A 4 18.81 6.48 -6.97
CA ARG A 4 18.32 7.17 -8.17
C ARG A 4 18.18 8.68 -8.00
N LYS A 5 18.56 9.22 -6.84
CA LYS A 5 18.41 10.65 -6.49
C LYS A 5 16.98 11.19 -6.65
N TRP A 6 15.98 10.31 -6.58
CA TRP A 6 14.58 10.70 -6.65
C TRP A 6 14.14 11.41 -5.38
N LYS A 7 13.28 12.41 -5.54
CA LYS A 7 12.58 13.11 -4.47
C LYS A 7 11.10 13.05 -4.77
N VAL A 8 10.31 12.78 -3.73
CA VAL A 8 8.84 12.86 -3.80
C VAL A 8 8.42 14.05 -2.95
N GLY A 9 7.68 14.99 -3.54
CA GLY A 9 7.27 16.21 -2.85
C GLY A 9 6.23 15.92 -1.76
N LYS A 10 5.13 15.27 -2.16
CA LYS A 10 4.06 14.84 -1.26
C LYS A 10 3.70 13.38 -1.52
N LEU A 11 3.63 12.57 -0.48
CA LEU A 11 3.02 11.24 -0.50
C LEU A 11 1.75 11.29 0.34
N HIS A 12 0.58 10.99 -0.22
CA HIS A 12 -0.71 11.10 0.48
C HIS A 12 -1.59 9.86 0.25
N GLU A 13 -2.42 9.55 1.25
CA GLU A 13 -3.56 8.66 1.04
C GLU A 13 -4.60 9.37 0.16
N PHE A 14 -5.30 8.61 -0.69
CA PHE A 14 -6.53 9.06 -1.35
C PHE A 14 -7.54 7.92 -1.43
N TYR A 15 -8.81 8.27 -1.67
CA TYR A 15 -9.90 7.32 -1.81
C TYR A 15 -10.82 7.73 -2.97
N PRO A 16 -10.40 7.49 -4.23
CA PRO A 16 -11.20 7.88 -5.40
C PRO A 16 -12.52 7.11 -5.48
N LYS A 17 -13.48 7.65 -6.26
CA LYS A 17 -14.75 6.98 -6.57
C LYS A 17 -14.54 5.71 -7.41
N ASP A 18 -13.59 5.73 -8.36
CA ASP A 18 -13.19 4.54 -9.11
C ASP A 18 -12.45 3.57 -8.17
N SER A 19 -13.06 2.41 -7.93
CA SER A 19 -12.53 1.35 -7.07
C SER A 19 -11.26 0.71 -7.63
N ARG A 20 -11.02 0.85 -8.94
CA ARG A 20 -9.84 0.32 -9.64
C ARG A 20 -8.64 1.24 -9.57
N LEU A 21 -8.76 2.49 -9.13
CA LEU A 21 -7.61 3.39 -9.03
C LEU A 21 -6.90 3.17 -7.69
N LEU A 22 -5.73 2.52 -7.72
CA LEU A 22 -4.92 2.23 -6.53
C LEU A 22 -3.80 3.25 -6.30
N GLY A 23 -3.24 3.85 -7.37
CA GLY A 23 -2.16 4.83 -7.28
C GLY A 23 -2.28 5.94 -8.32
N LEU A 24 -1.63 7.07 -8.05
CA LEU A 24 -1.48 8.16 -9.02
C LEU A 24 -0.21 8.96 -8.76
N ASN A 25 0.67 9.04 -9.76
CA ASN A 25 1.79 9.96 -9.78
C ASN A 25 1.46 11.23 -10.57
N GLN A 26 1.48 12.38 -9.89
CA GLN A 26 1.32 13.69 -10.50
C GLN A 26 2.68 14.36 -10.67
N ASN A 27 2.94 14.82 -11.91
CA ASN A 27 4.12 15.59 -12.28
C ASN A 27 5.45 14.93 -11.86
N GLN A 28 5.62 13.64 -12.20
CA GLN A 28 6.87 12.89 -12.02
C GLN A 28 7.42 12.97 -10.58
N GLY A 29 6.55 12.73 -9.59
CA GLY A 29 6.92 12.66 -8.18
C GLY A 29 6.66 13.94 -7.38
N GLN A 30 6.07 14.99 -7.97
CA GLN A 30 5.64 16.15 -7.19
C GLN A 30 4.60 15.74 -6.13
N LYS A 31 3.63 14.92 -6.50
CA LYS A 31 2.64 14.34 -5.60
C LYS A 31 2.34 12.91 -6.01
N ILE A 32 2.47 11.97 -5.07
CA ILE A 32 2.08 10.57 -5.24
C ILE A 32 0.91 10.30 -4.30
N LEU A 33 -0.16 9.73 -4.85
CA LEU A 33 -1.33 9.30 -4.12
C LEU A 33 -1.38 7.77 -4.11
N VAL A 34 -1.67 7.18 -2.95
CA VAL A 34 -1.82 5.71 -2.82
C VAL A 34 -3.08 5.39 -2.03
N ARG A 35 -3.88 4.46 -2.53
CA ARG A 35 -5.09 4.00 -1.86
C ARG A 35 -4.70 2.98 -0.80
N LEU A 36 -4.92 3.33 0.47
CA LEU A 36 -4.59 2.43 1.58
C LEU A 36 -5.77 1.50 1.96
N ARG A 37 -7.00 1.90 1.64
CA ARG A 37 -8.24 1.25 2.09
C ARG A 37 -9.02 0.62 0.95
N LYS A 38 -9.64 -0.53 1.21
CA LYS A 38 -10.46 -1.26 0.22
C LYS A 38 -11.71 -0.45 -0.16
N PRO A 39 -12.18 -0.57 -1.41
CA PRO A 39 -13.46 0.00 -1.83
C PRO A 39 -14.60 -0.56 -0.98
N HIS A 40 -15.60 0.28 -0.68
CA HIS A 40 -16.81 -0.05 0.09
C HIS A 40 -16.60 -0.43 1.56
N ASN A 41 -15.35 -0.54 2.04
CA ASN A 41 -15.04 -0.75 3.46
C ASN A 41 -13.82 0.08 3.90
N TYR A 42 -14.10 1.28 4.41
CA TYR A 42 -13.09 2.23 4.88
C TYR A 42 -12.27 1.74 6.08
N ASN A 43 -12.77 0.77 6.83
CA ASN A 43 -12.06 0.22 7.99
C ASN A 43 -11.09 -0.91 7.59
N SER A 44 -11.15 -1.38 6.34
CA SER A 44 -10.27 -2.44 5.83
C SER A 44 -9.14 -1.86 5.00
N PHE A 45 -7.91 -2.11 5.43
CA PHE A 45 -6.72 -1.75 4.68
C PHE A 45 -6.34 -2.82 3.66
N TYR A 46 -5.65 -2.41 2.60
CA TYR A 46 -4.87 -3.32 1.78
C TYR A 46 -3.68 -3.88 2.56
N SER A 47 -3.16 -5.02 2.13
CA SER A 47 -1.94 -5.57 2.73
C SER A 47 -0.76 -4.62 2.50
N PHE A 48 0.21 -4.65 3.41
CA PHE A 48 1.45 -3.87 3.24
C PHE A 48 2.12 -4.14 1.89
N GLN A 49 2.16 -5.40 1.46
CA GLN A 49 2.75 -5.81 0.18
C GLN A 49 2.03 -5.20 -1.02
N THR A 50 0.69 -5.15 -0.97
CA THR A 50 -0.12 -4.50 -2.02
C THR A 50 0.19 -3.01 -2.10
N ILE A 51 0.15 -2.32 -0.94
CA ILE A 51 0.42 -0.87 -0.86
C ILE A 51 1.83 -0.55 -1.34
N LEU A 52 2.82 -1.34 -0.91
CA LEU A 52 4.20 -1.19 -1.34
C LEU A 52 4.35 -1.42 -2.85
N GLY A 53 3.69 -2.46 -3.38
CA GLY A 53 3.67 -2.72 -4.82
C GLY A 53 3.16 -1.53 -5.62
N THR A 54 2.02 -0.97 -5.23
CA THR A 54 1.45 0.25 -5.84
C THR A 54 2.40 1.44 -5.72
N LEU A 55 2.99 1.69 -4.56
CA LEU A 55 3.95 2.78 -4.40
C LEU A 55 5.18 2.63 -5.30
N LEU A 56 5.72 1.41 -5.45
CA LEU A 56 6.85 1.16 -6.34
C LEU A 56 6.49 1.41 -7.82
N HIS A 57 5.27 1.06 -8.22
CA HIS A 57 4.74 1.39 -9.54
C HIS A 57 4.65 2.89 -9.76
N GLU A 58 4.08 3.64 -8.81
CA GLU A 58 4.03 5.10 -8.91
C GLU A 58 5.42 5.73 -8.92
N LEU A 59 6.40 5.15 -8.23
CA LEU A 59 7.79 5.61 -8.31
C LEU A 59 8.41 5.39 -9.70
N CYS A 60 8.06 4.32 -10.42
CA CYS A 60 8.47 4.15 -11.82
C CYS A 60 8.02 5.32 -12.69
N HIS A 61 6.83 5.87 -12.43
CA HIS A 61 6.29 7.03 -13.15
C HIS A 61 7.07 8.34 -12.96
N ILE A 62 8.06 8.38 -12.06
CA ILE A 62 9.03 9.48 -12.01
C ILE A 62 9.93 9.48 -13.26
N ALA A 63 10.24 8.31 -13.84
CA ALA A 63 11.17 8.18 -14.96
C ALA A 63 10.53 7.62 -16.25
N CYS A 64 9.44 6.86 -16.14
CA CYS A 64 8.79 6.18 -17.26
C CYS A 64 7.28 6.48 -17.26
N GLY A 65 6.79 7.16 -18.29
CA GLY A 65 5.35 7.42 -18.46
C GLY A 65 4.57 6.14 -18.77
N PRO A 66 4.66 5.61 -20.00
CA PRO A 66 3.86 4.46 -20.42
C PRO A 66 4.30 3.15 -19.74
N HIS A 67 3.36 2.22 -19.57
CA HIS A 67 3.61 0.84 -19.14
C HIS A 67 4.21 0.00 -20.27
N ASP A 68 5.41 0.36 -20.71
CA ASP A 68 6.19 -0.34 -21.73
C ASP A 68 7.21 -1.32 -21.12
N ALA A 69 7.97 -2.01 -21.95
CA ALA A 69 9.00 -2.95 -21.49
C ALA A 69 10.04 -2.29 -20.56
N ARG A 70 10.33 -1.00 -20.76
CA ARG A 70 11.28 -0.24 -19.91
C ARG A 70 10.68 0.04 -18.54
N PHE A 71 9.39 0.36 -18.47
CA PHE A 71 8.67 0.53 -17.20
C PHE A 71 8.74 -0.73 -16.34
N TYR A 72 8.43 -1.90 -16.92
CA TYR A 72 8.45 -3.14 -16.17
C TYR A 72 9.85 -3.58 -15.76
N ALA A 73 10.85 -3.38 -16.61
CA ALA A 73 12.25 -3.65 -16.26
C ALA A 73 12.68 -2.80 -15.05
N LEU A 74 12.30 -1.52 -15.03
CA LEU A 74 12.55 -0.62 -13.89
C LEU A 74 11.76 -1.06 -12.65
N LEU A 75 10.50 -1.47 -12.80
CA LEU A 75 9.67 -1.94 -11.70
C LEU A 75 10.25 -3.21 -11.04
N GLU A 76 10.73 -4.15 -11.83
CA GLU A 76 11.43 -5.35 -11.33
C GLU A 76 12.72 -4.99 -10.59
N GLU A 77 13.52 -4.07 -11.13
CA GLU A 77 14.73 -3.57 -10.46
C GLU A 77 14.40 -2.93 -9.10
N LEU A 78 13.36 -2.07 -9.05
CA LEU A 78 12.92 -1.43 -7.81
C LEU A 78 12.39 -2.43 -6.77
N LYS A 79 11.61 -3.42 -7.20
CA LYS A 79 11.10 -4.49 -6.32
C LYS A 79 12.25 -5.26 -5.69
N LYS A 80 13.22 -5.69 -6.50
CA LYS A 80 14.41 -6.42 -6.03
C LYS A 80 15.21 -5.59 -5.03
N GLU A 81 15.52 -4.33 -5.34
CA GLU A 81 16.25 -3.45 -4.43
C GLU A 81 15.50 -3.19 -3.11
N CYS A 82 14.17 -3.08 -3.17
CA CYS A 82 13.35 -2.89 -1.98
C CYS A 82 13.40 -4.12 -1.08
N GLU A 83 13.24 -5.31 -1.65
CA GLU A 83 13.30 -6.58 -0.92
C GLU A 83 14.68 -6.80 -0.28
N GLU A 84 15.76 -6.62 -1.05
CA GLU A 84 17.13 -6.68 -0.53
C GLU A 84 17.34 -5.67 0.62
N GLY A 85 16.82 -4.45 0.48
CA GLY A 85 16.89 -3.42 1.51
C GLY A 85 16.08 -3.78 2.77
N MET A 86 14.94 -4.43 2.62
CA MET A 86 14.10 -4.90 3.74
C MET A 86 14.77 -6.06 4.48
N VAL A 87 15.33 -7.04 3.76
CA VAL A 87 16.10 -8.15 4.35
C VAL A 87 17.34 -7.62 5.07
N ALA A 88 18.09 -6.72 4.44
CA ALA A 88 19.28 -6.13 5.06
C ALA A 88 18.95 -5.35 6.34
N ARG A 89 17.80 -4.67 6.39
CA ARG A 89 17.32 -4.00 7.60
C ARG A 89 16.88 -4.99 8.67
N ALA A 90 16.13 -6.02 8.30
CA ALA A 90 15.69 -7.09 9.20
C ALA A 90 16.86 -7.83 9.86
N VAL A 91 17.93 -8.07 9.10
CA VAL A 91 19.14 -8.76 9.58
C VAL A 91 20.10 -7.78 10.30
N GLY A 92 19.70 -6.52 10.49
CA GLY A 92 20.52 -5.49 11.14
C GLY A 92 21.76 -5.07 10.35
N ALA A 93 21.88 -5.49 9.10
CA ALA A 93 23.09 -5.38 8.27
C ALA A 93 23.25 -4.01 7.58
N ARG A 94 22.25 -3.12 7.61
CA ARG A 94 22.38 -1.83 6.89
C ARG A 94 21.52 -0.69 7.46
N LYS A 95 22.19 0.37 7.92
CA LYS A 95 21.58 1.67 8.25
C LYS A 95 21.44 2.49 6.95
N LEU A 96 20.30 2.38 6.28
CA LEU A 96 19.99 3.14 5.06
C LEU A 96 19.23 4.43 5.40
N GLY A 97 19.93 5.44 5.92
CA GLY A 97 19.43 6.79 6.18
C GLY A 97 18.85 7.04 7.58
N GLU A 98 18.64 8.32 7.90
CA GLU A 98 18.04 8.82 9.15
C GLU A 98 16.51 8.67 9.11
N GLY A 99 16.04 7.45 9.28
CA GLY A 99 14.61 7.15 9.47
C GLY A 99 14.46 6.10 10.56
N MET A 100 13.58 6.37 11.53
CA MET A 100 13.30 5.47 12.65
C MET A 100 12.84 4.12 12.11
N ALA A 101 13.59 3.06 12.38
CA ALA A 101 13.21 1.71 11.99
C ALA A 101 12.02 1.27 12.85
N VAL A 102 10.84 1.10 12.23
CA VAL A 102 9.73 0.38 12.86
C VAL A 102 10.16 -1.09 12.89
N GLY A 103 10.62 -1.53 14.06
CA GLY A 103 11.12 -2.87 14.30
C GLY A 103 10.04 -3.91 14.06
N VAL A 104 10.06 -4.53 12.89
CA VAL A 104 9.51 -5.88 12.77
C VAL A 104 10.54 -6.78 13.44
N LEU A 105 10.26 -7.20 14.67
CA LEU A 105 11.01 -8.26 15.34
C LEU A 105 10.77 -9.56 14.54
N LEU A 106 11.52 -9.75 13.47
CA LEU A 106 11.65 -11.06 12.86
C LEU A 106 12.49 -11.88 13.82
N LYS A 107 11.93 -13.00 14.29
CA LYS A 107 12.60 -13.97 15.17
C LYS A 107 14.02 -14.23 14.64
N ASP A 108 14.98 -14.34 15.55
CA ASP A 108 16.38 -14.62 15.22
C ASP A 108 16.42 -15.72 14.15
N PRO A 109 17.11 -15.53 13.00
CA PRO A 109 17.24 -16.55 11.97
C PRO A 109 17.66 -17.91 12.53
N ARG A 110 18.42 -17.92 13.63
CA ARG A 110 18.82 -19.14 14.35
C ARG A 110 17.67 -19.78 15.12
N GLU A 111 16.78 -19.00 15.74
CA GLU A 111 15.56 -19.53 16.36
C GLU A 111 14.56 -20.03 15.31
N ALA A 112 14.38 -19.30 14.20
CA ALA A 112 13.53 -19.73 13.10
C ALA A 112 14.05 -21.04 12.47
N ALA A 113 15.38 -21.15 12.28
CA ALA A 113 16.02 -22.38 11.81
C ALA A 113 15.91 -23.53 12.82
N ARG A 114 16.05 -23.26 14.13
CA ARG A 114 15.85 -24.26 15.19
C ARG A 114 14.40 -24.74 15.25
N GLY A 115 13.43 -23.84 15.16
CA GLY A 115 12.01 -24.17 15.09
C GLY A 115 11.68 -25.05 13.87
N ALA A 116 12.16 -24.66 12.68
CA ALA A 116 12.00 -25.45 11.46
C ALA A 116 12.74 -26.81 11.51
N ALA A 117 13.86 -26.91 12.22
CA ALA A 117 14.56 -28.17 12.44
C ALA A 117 13.80 -29.10 13.41
N LEU A 118 13.25 -28.55 14.49
CA LEU A 118 12.41 -29.30 15.44
C LEU A 118 11.13 -29.82 14.79
N GLN A 119 10.52 -29.03 13.91
CA GLN A 119 9.31 -29.41 13.17
C GLN A 119 9.56 -30.55 12.15
N ARG A 120 10.79 -30.65 11.64
CA ARG A 120 11.25 -31.76 10.77
C ARG A 120 11.58 -33.04 11.54
N HIS A 121 11.84 -32.95 12.85
CA HIS A 121 12.15 -34.11 13.68
C HIS A 121 10.91 -34.93 14.10
N GLY A 122 9.71 -34.32 14.05
CA GLY A 122 8.44 -34.98 14.39
C GLY A 122 7.70 -35.63 13.21
N LEU A 123 8.08 -35.31 11.97
CA LEU A 123 7.45 -35.81 10.75
C LEU A 123 8.55 -36.23 9.79
N GLY A 124 8.69 -37.53 9.56
CA GLY A 124 9.69 -38.10 8.66
C GLY A 124 9.77 -37.34 7.33
N ALA A 125 11.00 -37.12 6.86
CA ALA A 125 11.25 -36.30 5.66
C ALA A 125 10.46 -36.83 4.45
N PRO A 126 9.65 -36.00 3.77
CA PRO A 126 9.08 -36.41 2.49
C PRO A 126 10.23 -36.50 1.48
N SER A 127 10.42 -37.70 0.93
CA SER A 127 11.35 -37.96 -0.15
C SER A 127 10.82 -37.28 -1.43
N GLY A 128 11.54 -36.29 -1.96
CA GLY A 128 11.29 -35.72 -3.28
C GLY A 128 11.25 -34.18 -3.31
N GLY A 129 12.02 -33.59 -4.24
CA GLY A 129 11.96 -32.16 -4.53
C GLY A 129 10.58 -31.79 -5.09
N HIS A 130 9.90 -30.86 -4.43
CA HIS A 130 8.61 -30.36 -4.88
C HIS A 130 8.81 -29.28 -5.95
N ARG A 131 8.25 -29.48 -7.14
CA ARG A 131 8.22 -28.44 -8.18
C ARG A 131 7.24 -27.35 -7.75
N LEU A 132 7.76 -26.18 -7.43
CA LEU A 132 6.95 -24.98 -7.30
C LEU A 132 6.72 -24.42 -8.71
N GLY A 133 5.47 -24.38 -9.17
CA GLY A 133 5.10 -23.75 -10.45
C GLY A 133 4.29 -24.58 -11.45
N GLY A 134 3.52 -25.59 -11.02
CA GLY A 134 2.49 -26.22 -11.85
C GLY A 134 1.13 -25.99 -11.24
N GLY A 135 0.29 -25.16 -11.86
CA GLY A 135 -1.10 -25.00 -11.42
C GLY A 135 -1.88 -26.30 -11.61
N GLU A 136 -2.79 -26.58 -10.67
CA GLU A 136 -3.55 -27.84 -10.51
C GLU A 136 -4.59 -28.08 -11.61
N ASN A 137 -4.65 -27.19 -12.60
CA ASN A 137 -5.60 -27.23 -13.70
C ASN A 137 -4.88 -27.74 -14.95
N GLY A 138 -5.19 -28.98 -15.36
CA GLY A 138 -4.63 -29.66 -16.54
C GLY A 138 -4.82 -28.94 -17.89
N LEU A 139 -5.38 -27.74 -17.92
CA LEU A 139 -5.51 -26.88 -19.11
C LEU A 139 -4.16 -26.24 -19.53
N HIS A 140 -3.19 -26.12 -18.62
CA HIS A 140 -1.91 -25.45 -18.89
C HIS A 140 -0.90 -26.34 -19.66
N LEU A 141 -1.14 -27.65 -19.74
CA LEU A 141 -0.28 -28.60 -20.47
C LEU A 141 -0.42 -28.50 -22.00
N LEU A 142 -1.50 -27.87 -22.49
CA LEU A 142 -1.76 -27.67 -23.92
C LEU A 142 -1.33 -26.29 -24.41
N ALA A 143 -0.95 -25.38 -23.51
CA ALA A 143 -0.53 -24.04 -23.87
C ALA A 143 0.93 -24.05 -24.32
N SER A 144 1.20 -23.55 -25.53
CA SER A 144 2.58 -23.35 -25.99
C SER A 144 3.29 -22.30 -25.11
N PRO A 145 4.63 -22.30 -25.04
CA PRO A 145 5.38 -21.23 -24.36
C PRO A 145 4.97 -19.82 -24.79
N SER A 146 4.61 -19.64 -26.05
CA SER A 146 4.11 -18.37 -26.58
C SER A 146 2.73 -18.01 -26.02
N GLN A 147 1.82 -18.98 -25.92
CA GLN A 147 0.50 -18.77 -25.30
C GLN A 147 0.62 -18.45 -23.80
N MET A 148 1.46 -19.18 -23.06
CA MET A 148 1.71 -18.88 -21.65
C MET A 148 2.30 -17.48 -21.43
N ALA A 149 3.23 -17.07 -22.31
CA ALA A 149 3.80 -15.73 -22.28
C ALA A 149 2.75 -14.65 -22.61
N ALA A 150 1.86 -14.92 -23.58
CA ALA A 150 0.76 -14.03 -23.94
C ALA A 150 -0.24 -13.88 -22.79
N ASP A 151 -0.65 -14.97 -22.14
CA ASP A 151 -1.55 -14.95 -20.99
C ASP A 151 -0.91 -14.22 -19.80
N ALA A 152 0.39 -14.43 -19.57
CA ALA A 152 1.12 -13.70 -18.54
C ALA A 152 1.19 -12.19 -18.85
N ALA A 153 1.39 -11.81 -20.12
CA ALA A 153 1.34 -10.41 -20.53
C ALA A 153 -0.08 -9.83 -20.38
N GLU A 154 -1.13 -10.60 -20.64
CA GLU A 154 -2.51 -10.15 -20.47
C GLU A 154 -2.87 -9.98 -18.98
N ARG A 155 -2.40 -10.86 -18.09
CA ARG A 155 -2.55 -10.68 -16.64
C ARG A 155 -1.88 -9.40 -16.15
N ARG A 156 -0.66 -9.09 -16.62
CA ARG A 156 0.02 -7.83 -16.28
C ARG A 156 -0.77 -6.61 -16.75
N ARG A 157 -1.33 -6.64 -17.97
CA ARG A 157 -2.20 -5.56 -18.45
C ARG A 157 -3.43 -5.36 -17.56
N ARG A 158 -4.10 -6.45 -17.17
CA ARG A 158 -5.25 -6.38 -16.24
C ARG A 158 -4.86 -5.84 -14.87
N GLU A 159 -3.67 -6.19 -14.38
CA GLU A 159 -3.14 -5.66 -13.12
C GLU A 159 -2.81 -4.17 -13.22
N ASP A 160 -2.27 -3.70 -14.35
CA ASP A 160 -2.01 -2.27 -14.58
C ASP A 160 -3.30 -1.44 -14.63
N ASP A 161 -4.37 -1.97 -15.24
CA ASP A 161 -5.70 -1.34 -15.21
C ASP A 161 -6.22 -1.14 -13.77
N LEU A 162 -5.75 -1.95 -12.82
CA LEU A 162 -6.05 -1.81 -11.39
C LEU A 162 -5.03 -0.93 -10.67
N TRP A 163 -3.82 -0.75 -11.18
CA TRP A 163 -2.80 0.02 -10.45
C TRP A 163 -2.89 1.49 -10.85
N CYS A 164 -2.96 1.76 -12.15
CA CYS A 164 -3.06 3.10 -12.72
C CYS A 164 -3.85 3.07 -14.04
N PRO A 165 -5.21 3.05 -14.00
CA PRO A 165 -6.04 3.09 -15.20
C PRO A 165 -5.91 4.40 -16.01
N VAL A 166 -5.23 5.43 -15.49
CA VAL A 166 -5.18 6.78 -16.07
C VAL A 166 -4.26 6.86 -17.31
N GLU A 167 -3.32 5.93 -17.50
CA GLU A 167 -2.44 5.93 -18.70
C GLU A 167 -3.23 5.76 -20.02
N GLN A 168 -4.42 5.14 -20.00
CA GLN A 168 -5.24 4.94 -21.20
C GLN A 168 -5.98 6.21 -21.67
N ALA A 169 -6.03 7.28 -20.87
CA ALA A 169 -6.78 8.51 -21.19
C ALA A 169 -5.96 9.59 -21.95
N LYS A 170 -4.72 9.31 -22.34
CA LYS A 170 -3.83 10.30 -23.00
C LYS A 170 -4.06 10.49 -24.50
N GLN A 171 -4.97 9.74 -25.13
CA GLN A 171 -5.42 10.05 -26.50
C GLN A 171 -6.67 10.95 -26.45
N GLY A 172 -6.45 12.26 -26.29
CA GLY A 172 -7.44 13.26 -26.71
C GLY A 172 -8.15 14.10 -25.66
N VAL A 173 -7.83 13.99 -24.36
CA VAL A 173 -8.28 15.01 -23.39
C VAL A 173 -7.16 16.03 -23.22
N VAL A 174 -7.27 17.13 -23.94
CA VAL A 174 -6.65 18.40 -23.55
C VAL A 174 -7.26 18.75 -22.20
N VAL A 175 -6.58 18.43 -21.10
CA VAL A 175 -6.91 19.05 -19.82
C VAL A 175 -6.40 20.47 -19.93
N SER A 176 -7.25 21.34 -20.50
CA SER A 176 -7.00 22.76 -20.60
C SER A 176 -6.65 23.26 -19.20
N ALA A 177 -5.48 23.88 -19.07
CA ALA A 177 -4.94 24.43 -17.83
C ALA A 177 -5.70 25.71 -17.38
N GLN A 178 -7.02 25.74 -17.58
CA GLN A 178 -7.89 26.87 -17.30
C GLN A 178 -9.22 26.32 -16.79
N GLY A 179 -9.24 26.02 -15.50
CA GLY A 179 -10.39 25.48 -14.79
C GLY A 179 -9.87 24.98 -13.45
N GLY A 180 -10.09 25.77 -12.40
CA GLY A 180 -9.66 25.42 -11.05
C GLY A 180 -10.15 24.02 -10.73
N PHE A 181 -9.22 23.10 -10.53
CA PHE A 181 -9.51 21.88 -9.80
C PHE A 181 -9.77 22.33 -8.37
N ASP A 182 -11.04 22.43 -8.00
CA ASP A 182 -11.44 22.55 -6.61
C ASP A 182 -10.67 21.48 -5.82
N GLU A 183 -9.85 21.92 -4.86
CA GLU A 183 -9.08 21.04 -3.98
C GLU A 183 -9.98 20.11 -3.13
N ASP A 184 -11.31 20.23 -3.26
CA ASP A 184 -12.36 19.52 -2.52
C ASP A 184 -12.88 18.22 -3.18
N GLU A 185 -12.50 17.86 -4.41
CA GLU A 185 -12.91 16.56 -5.00
C GLU A 185 -11.89 15.41 -4.85
N VAL A 186 -10.81 15.64 -4.11
CA VAL A 186 -10.13 14.55 -3.38
C VAL A 186 -10.90 14.40 -2.08
N VAL A 187 -11.70 13.35 -1.95
CA VAL A 187 -12.34 13.03 -0.67
C VAL A 187 -11.23 12.66 0.34
N ILE A 188 -10.64 13.66 0.98
CA ILE A 188 -10.00 13.53 2.28
C ILE A 188 -11.17 13.21 3.21
N ILE A 189 -11.31 11.93 3.56
CA ILE A 189 -12.38 11.51 4.46
C ILE A 189 -12.06 12.03 5.87
N ARG A 190 -12.55 13.24 6.17
CA ARG A 190 -13.25 13.46 7.43
C ARG A 190 -14.59 12.73 7.30
N LYS A 191 -14.84 11.75 8.17
CA LYS A 191 -16.03 10.88 8.18
C LYS A 191 -17.30 11.66 7.83
N ARG A 192 -17.97 11.30 6.73
CA ARG A 192 -19.39 11.64 6.54
C ARG A 192 -20.25 10.41 6.82
N PRO A 193 -21.27 10.49 7.68
CA PRO A 193 -22.29 9.45 7.80
C PRO A 193 -23.24 9.48 6.61
N PHE A 194 -23.74 8.28 6.30
CA PHE A 194 -24.85 7.97 5.40
C PHE A 194 -26.11 8.74 5.78
N GLU A 195 -26.85 9.27 4.80
CA GLU A 195 -28.30 9.45 4.92
C GLU A 195 -28.96 9.78 3.57
N GLY A 196 -29.97 8.99 3.22
CA GLY A 196 -30.96 9.31 2.21
C GLY A 196 -32.25 9.81 2.87
N ALA A 197 -32.95 10.64 2.09
CA ALA A 197 -34.37 10.99 2.15
C ALA A 197 -34.88 12.11 3.09
N SER A 198 -35.51 13.07 2.40
CA SER A 198 -36.74 13.81 2.73
C SER A 198 -36.67 15.06 3.61
N GLU A 199 -37.21 16.12 3.03
CA GLU A 199 -37.46 17.47 3.52
C GLU A 199 -38.28 17.52 4.82
N ARG A 200 -37.86 18.33 5.80
CA ARG A 200 -38.57 19.53 6.30
C ARG A 200 -38.03 20.10 7.63
N LYS A 201 -37.98 21.45 7.62
CA LYS A 201 -38.04 22.47 8.70
C LYS A 201 -36.87 22.59 9.71
N GLU A 202 -36.29 23.79 9.69
CA GLU A 202 -35.32 24.35 10.62
C GLU A 202 -35.79 24.29 12.08
N GLU A 203 -35.12 23.48 12.89
CA GLU A 203 -34.98 23.69 14.32
C GLU A 203 -33.50 23.63 14.71
N ARG A 204 -33.11 24.57 15.57
CA ARG A 204 -31.73 24.89 15.95
C ARG A 204 -31.05 23.68 16.59
N ALA A 205 -30.09 23.07 15.88
CA ALA A 205 -29.40 21.86 16.29
C ALA A 205 -28.53 22.02 17.57
N PRO A 206 -28.43 20.98 18.42
CA PRO A 206 -27.61 21.02 19.64
C PRO A 206 -26.12 21.00 19.30
N LYS A 207 -25.32 21.76 20.07
CA LYS A 207 -23.86 21.83 19.94
C LYS A 207 -23.26 20.41 20.02
N ARG A 208 -22.56 19.98 18.95
CA ARG A 208 -21.77 18.74 18.95
C ARG A 208 -20.73 18.81 20.08
N ARG A 209 -20.75 17.83 21.00
CA ARG A 209 -19.65 17.62 21.94
C ARG A 209 -18.44 17.11 21.14
N GLU A 210 -17.34 17.84 21.21
CA GLU A 210 -16.04 17.40 20.71
C GLU A 210 -15.63 16.14 21.47
N VAL A 211 -15.23 15.10 20.74
CA VAL A 211 -14.71 13.88 21.37
C VAL A 211 -13.27 14.16 21.73
N GLU A 212 -13.09 14.69 22.93
CA GLU A 212 -11.82 14.92 23.59
C GLU A 212 -11.10 13.57 23.81
N GLY A 213 -9.92 13.38 23.20
CA GLY A 213 -9.10 12.16 23.35
C GLY A 213 -7.63 12.38 22.96
N TRP A 214 -6.73 11.50 23.39
CA TRP A 214 -5.28 11.59 23.11
C TRP A 214 -4.81 10.53 22.11
N SER A 215 -3.93 10.91 21.18
CA SER A 215 -3.34 9.99 20.19
C SER A 215 -2.16 9.24 20.80
N CYS A 216 -2.21 7.91 20.76
CA CYS A 216 -1.10 7.07 21.22
C CYS A 216 0.16 7.29 20.38
N HIS A 217 1.29 7.57 21.04
CA HIS A 217 2.56 7.79 20.34
C HIS A 217 3.16 6.52 19.71
N GLN A 218 2.71 5.32 20.14
CA GLN A 218 3.21 4.04 19.63
C GLN A 218 2.37 3.51 18.45
N CYS A 219 1.05 3.58 18.55
CA CYS A 219 0.14 2.96 17.58
C CYS A 219 -0.88 3.91 16.95
N THR A 220 -0.85 5.22 17.29
CA THR A 220 -1.74 6.27 16.77
C THR A 220 -3.23 6.12 17.08
N LEU A 221 -3.60 5.13 17.91
CA LEU A 221 -4.98 4.99 18.38
C LEU A 221 -5.38 6.21 19.22
N ILE A 222 -6.57 6.76 18.95
CA ILE A 222 -7.16 7.81 19.79
C ILE A 222 -7.81 7.14 21.01
N ASN A 223 -7.25 7.41 22.18
CA ASN A 223 -7.74 6.93 23.48
C ASN A 223 -8.58 8.04 24.16
N ASP A 224 -9.40 7.65 25.13
CA ASP A 224 -10.10 8.59 26.01
C ASP A 224 -9.09 9.48 26.76
N LEU A 225 -9.39 10.77 26.95
CA LEU A 225 -8.50 11.72 27.66
C LEU A 225 -8.05 11.23 29.04
N HIS A 226 -8.92 10.51 29.76
CA HIS A 226 -8.63 10.04 31.12
C HIS A 226 -7.86 8.71 31.15
N SER A 227 -7.70 8.05 30.01
CA SER A 227 -6.95 6.80 29.93
C SER A 227 -5.47 7.05 30.15
N LYS A 228 -4.90 6.42 31.18
CA LYS A 228 -3.47 6.50 31.52
C LYS A 228 -2.58 5.71 30.56
N SER A 229 -3.15 4.78 29.80
CA SER A 229 -2.44 3.96 28.82
C SER A 229 -3.33 3.68 27.60
N CYS A 230 -2.68 3.33 26.49
CA CYS A 230 -3.36 2.99 25.26
C CYS A 230 -4.06 1.64 25.40
N VAL A 231 -5.34 1.57 25.01
CA VAL A 231 -6.12 0.32 25.11
C VAL A 231 -5.64 -0.79 24.18
N LEU A 232 -4.88 -0.44 23.12
CA LEU A 232 -4.39 -1.42 22.14
C LEU A 232 -2.98 -1.91 22.42
N CYS A 233 -2.09 -1.04 22.87
CA CYS A 233 -0.67 -1.35 22.99
C CYS A 233 -0.09 -1.05 24.38
N GLU A 234 -0.94 -0.69 25.34
CA GLU A 234 -0.61 -0.41 26.75
C GLU A 234 0.40 0.71 26.99
N ALA A 235 0.82 1.42 25.93
CA ALA A 235 1.76 2.52 26.01
C ALA A 235 1.19 3.64 26.88
N PRO A 236 2.00 4.22 27.80
CA PRO A 236 1.52 5.25 28.71
C PRO A 236 1.10 6.52 27.97
N ASN A 237 0.13 7.24 28.53
CA ASN A 237 -0.22 8.57 28.05
C ASN A 237 0.93 9.54 28.35
N SER A 238 1.60 10.02 27.31
CA SER A 238 2.71 10.96 27.43
C SER A 238 2.30 12.34 27.94
N THR A 239 1.02 12.69 27.93
CA THR A 239 0.51 13.96 28.48
C THR A 239 0.15 13.86 29.97
N SER A 240 0.21 12.67 30.58
CA SER A 240 -0.08 12.45 32.00
C SER A 240 1.17 12.44 32.89
N ILE A 241 2.35 12.75 32.34
CA ILE A 241 3.62 12.84 33.09
C ILE A 241 3.89 14.31 33.41
N VAL A 242 3.25 14.80 34.49
CA VAL A 242 3.71 15.93 35.31
C VAL A 242 3.54 15.52 36.76
#